data_AF-A8G673-F1
#
_entry.id   AF-A8G673-F1
#
_cell.length_a   1.000
_cell.length_b   1.000
_cell.length_c   1.000
_cell.angle_alpha   90.00
_cell.angle_beta   90.00
_cell.angle_gamma   90.00
#
_symmetry.space_group_name_H-M   'P 1'
#
loop_
_entity.id
_entity.type
_entity.pdbx_description
1 polymer ?
#
loop_
_entity_poly.entity_id
_entity_poly.type
_entity_poly.pdbx_seq_one_letter_code
_entity_poly.pdbx_strand_id
1 'polypeptide(L)'
;MNASSEFLRDLDFETWQLVAYKSPLFEDKLILRVIGYPGNLRIDHPTDLRVESGRKQWLLDDKTLLNVELANDGRQAAAEFDLDELIKNLDKNRPLRLSLSGVFSELPVPPFVVKEWRSIN
;
A
#
# COMPACT_ATOMS: atom_id res chain seq x y z
N MET A 1 12.07 2.42 14.95
CA MET A 1 10.83 2.18 14.18
C MET A 1 11.25 1.53 12.87
N ASN A 2 10.86 0.27 12.64
CA ASN A 2 11.16 -0.40 11.38
C ASN A 2 10.06 -0.03 10.37
N ALA A 3 10.45 0.60 9.27
CA ALA A 3 9.59 0.90 8.14
C ALA A 3 10.35 0.55 6.85
N SER A 4 9.63 0.09 5.84
CA SER A 4 10.16 -0.13 4.48
C SER A 4 9.55 0.95 3.58
N SER A 5 10.39 1.60 2.78
CA SER A 5 9.97 2.65 1.85
C SER A 5 10.60 2.38 0.49
N GLU A 6 9.77 2.18 -0.52
CA GLU A 6 10.21 1.81 -1.85
C GLU A 6 9.51 2.63 -2.92
N PHE A 7 10.26 3.02 -3.95
CA PHE A 7 9.73 3.72 -5.11
C PHE A 7 9.53 2.73 -6.25
N LEU A 8 8.28 2.55 -6.66
CA LEU A 8 7.89 1.64 -7.73
C LEU A 8 7.27 2.45 -8.87
N ARG A 9 7.23 1.84 -10.06
CA ARG A 9 6.54 2.41 -11.22
C ARG A 9 5.43 1.47 -11.65
N ASP A 10 4.28 2.05 -11.98
CA ASP A 10 3.20 1.30 -12.59
C ASP A 10 3.46 1.06 -14.10
N LEU A 11 2.48 0.47 -14.78
CA LEU A 11 2.54 0.23 -16.22
C LEU A 11 2.46 1.51 -17.06
N ASP A 12 1.94 2.60 -16.51
CA ASP A 12 1.82 3.92 -17.14
C ASP A 12 3.06 4.80 -16.89
N PHE A 13 4.11 4.22 -16.26
CA PHE A 13 5.37 4.85 -15.87
C PHE A 13 5.23 5.95 -14.81
N GLU A 14 4.10 6.05 -14.13
CA GLU A 14 3.94 6.91 -12.96
C GLU A 14 4.69 6.33 -11.76
N THR A 15 5.25 7.22 -10.94
CA THR A 15 6.04 6.80 -9.78
C THR A 15 5.20 6.83 -8.52
N TRP A 16 5.24 5.72 -7.79
CA TRP A 16 4.51 5.51 -6.55
C TRP A 16 5.49 5.22 -5.43
N GLN A 17 5.34 5.91 -4.31
CA GLN A 17 6.07 5.57 -3.09
C GLN A 17 5.19 4.68 -2.23
N LEU A 18 5.71 3.49 -1.91
CA LEU A 18 5.09 2.54 -0.99
C LEU A 18 5.82 2.58 0.34
N VAL A 19 5.11 2.84 1.43
CA VAL A 19 5.67 2.86 2.79
C VAL A 19 4.92 1.86 3.65
N ALA A 20 5.60 0.79 4.07
CA ALA A 20 5.06 -0.18 5.01
C ALA A 20 5.61 0.08 6.42
N TYR A 21 4.73 0.21 7.42
CA TYR A 21 5.12 0.50 8.80
C TYR A 21 4.10 -0.02 9.82
N LYS A 22 4.55 -0.26 11.06
CA LYS A 22 3.67 -0.58 12.19
C LYS A 22 3.01 0.70 12.70
N SER A 23 1.69 0.75 12.68
CA SER A 23 0.95 1.94 13.08
C SER A 23 0.40 1.81 14.50
N PRO A 24 0.77 2.69 15.45
CA PRO A 24 0.20 2.69 16.79
C PRO A 24 -1.29 3.08 16.79
N LEU A 25 -1.77 3.76 15.72
CA LEU A 25 -3.19 4.09 15.55
C LEU A 25 -4.06 2.86 15.31
N PHE A 26 -3.46 1.76 14.83
CA PHE A 26 -4.16 0.53 14.46
C PHE A 26 -3.61 -0.67 15.23
N GLU A 27 -3.36 -0.52 16.54
CA GLU A 27 -2.90 -1.62 17.41
C GLU A 27 -1.63 -2.32 16.91
N ASP A 28 -0.67 -1.55 16.41
CA ASP A 28 0.57 -2.07 15.81
C ASP A 28 0.33 -3.05 14.65
N LYS A 29 -0.78 -2.88 13.91
CA LYS A 29 -0.96 -3.52 12.61
C LYS A 29 0.03 -2.97 11.59
N LEU A 30 0.44 -3.82 10.67
CA LEU A 30 1.24 -3.42 9.51
C LEU A 30 0.35 -2.67 8.51
N ILE A 31 0.62 -1.39 8.30
CA ILE A 31 -0.07 -0.54 7.35
C ILE A 31 0.79 -0.31 6.13
N LEU A 32 0.17 -0.36 4.94
CA LEU A 32 0.76 0.09 3.69
C LEU A 32 0.21 1.47 3.35
N ARG A 33 1.10 2.45 3.22
CA ARG A 33 0.79 3.76 2.66
C ARG A 33 1.26 3.83 1.21
N VAL A 34 0.36 4.17 0.31
CA VAL A 34 0.60 4.39 -1.12
C VAL A 34 0.56 5.89 -1.38
N ILE A 35 1.60 6.47 -1.97
CA ILE A 35 1.70 7.91 -2.23
C ILE A 35 2.02 8.11 -3.71
N GLY A 36 1.23 8.92 -4.42
CA GLY A 36 1.55 9.32 -5.78
C GLY A 36 2.71 10.31 -5.76
N TYR A 37 3.82 10.05 -6.45
CA TYR A 37 4.98 10.94 -6.51
C TYR A 37 4.93 11.85 -7.74
N PRO A 38 5.15 13.18 -7.63
CA PRO A 38 5.69 13.92 -6.49
C PRO A 38 4.65 14.54 -5.53
N GLY A 39 3.51 13.89 -5.30
CA GLY A 39 2.51 14.32 -4.32
C GLY A 39 1.35 15.15 -4.88
N ASN A 40 1.21 15.17 -6.21
CA ASN A 40 0.15 15.92 -6.92
C ASN A 40 -0.99 15.03 -7.42
N LEU A 41 -0.81 13.71 -7.37
CA LEU A 41 -1.80 12.78 -7.89
C LEU A 41 -2.82 12.49 -6.80
N ARG A 42 -4.03 13.01 -7.01
CA ARG A 42 -5.13 12.93 -6.07
C ARG A 42 -5.73 11.52 -6.09
N ILE A 43 -5.89 10.94 -4.91
CA ILE A 43 -6.58 9.67 -4.69
C ILE A 43 -7.93 10.01 -4.05
N ASP A 44 -9.02 9.60 -4.70
CA ASP A 44 -10.35 9.75 -4.12
C ASP A 44 -10.59 8.63 -3.09
N HIS A 45 -11.17 9.00 -1.95
CA HIS A 45 -11.44 8.10 -0.83
C HIS A 45 -12.95 7.96 -0.56
N PRO A 46 -13.42 6.77 -0.13
CA PRO A 46 -12.65 5.53 0.03
C PRO A 46 -12.33 4.86 -1.32
N THR A 47 -11.20 4.17 -1.40
CA THR A 47 -10.82 3.34 -2.56
C THR A 47 -10.27 1.99 -2.13
N ASP A 48 -10.58 0.91 -2.86
CA ASP A 48 -10.11 -0.42 -2.50
C ASP A 48 -8.78 -0.74 -3.17
N LEU A 49 -7.81 -1.21 -2.39
CA LEU A 49 -6.56 -1.74 -2.91
C LEU A 49 -6.71 -3.24 -3.15
N ARG A 50 -6.76 -3.63 -4.43
CA ARG A 50 -6.74 -5.04 -4.81
C ARG A 50 -5.29 -5.51 -4.95
N VAL A 51 -4.99 -6.63 -4.31
CA VAL A 51 -3.67 -7.26 -4.33
C VAL A 51 -3.76 -8.65 -4.90
N GLU A 52 -2.87 -8.98 -5.83
CA GLU A 52 -2.81 -10.29 -6.47
C GLU A 52 -1.43 -10.93 -6.28
N SER A 53 -1.42 -12.25 -6.06
CA SER A 53 -0.20 -13.07 -6.08
C SER A 53 -0.47 -14.40 -6.77
N GLY A 54 -0.20 -14.45 -8.07
CA GLY A 54 -0.50 -15.63 -8.88
C GLY A 54 -2.00 -15.88 -8.99
N ARG A 55 -2.52 -16.87 -8.26
CA ARG A 55 -3.97 -17.22 -8.22
C ARG A 55 -4.69 -16.70 -6.97
N LYS A 56 -3.95 -16.18 -5.98
CA LYS A 56 -4.53 -15.61 -4.77
C LYS A 56 -4.82 -14.13 -5.02
N GLN A 57 -5.94 -13.65 -4.50
CA GLN A 57 -6.34 -12.25 -4.55
C GLN A 57 -6.85 -11.83 -3.17
N TRP A 58 -6.54 -10.59 -2.79
CA TRP A 58 -7.04 -9.92 -1.60
C TRP A 58 -7.60 -8.56 -1.99
N LEU A 59 -8.55 -8.08 -1.18
CA LEU A 59 -9.07 -6.72 -1.25
C LEU A 59 -8.79 -6.10 0.13
N LEU A 60 -8.04 -5.01 0.16
CA LEU A 60 -7.68 -4.32 1.40
C LEU A 60 -8.51 -3.05 1.53
N ASP A 61 -9.12 -2.88 2.71
CA ASP A 61 -9.94 -1.72 3.02
C ASP A 61 -9.10 -0.44 3.15
N ASP A 62 -9.63 0.66 2.63
CA ASP A 62 -9.11 2.00 2.86
C ASP A 62 -9.20 2.39 4.35
N LYS A 63 -8.07 2.71 4.95
CA LYS A 63 -7.94 3.23 6.32
C LYS A 63 -7.56 4.72 6.35
N THR A 64 -7.42 5.37 5.20
CA THR A 64 -6.92 6.75 5.08
C THR A 64 -7.73 7.73 5.90
N LEU A 65 -9.06 7.66 5.83
CA LEU A 65 -9.94 8.59 6.54
C LEU A 65 -9.97 8.38 8.07
N LEU A 66 -9.42 7.27 8.56
CA LEU A 66 -9.25 7.03 10.01
C LEU A 66 -8.00 7.74 10.55
N ASN A 67 -7.07 8.12 9.68
CA ASN A 67 -5.90 8.90 10.02
C ASN A 67 -6.22 10.40 9.89
N VAL A 68 -6.31 11.10 11.03
CA VAL A 68 -6.70 12.52 11.07
C VAL A 68 -5.78 13.41 10.23
N GLU A 69 -4.48 13.09 10.14
CA GLU A 69 -3.54 13.89 9.34
C GLU A 69 -3.83 13.75 7.84
N LEU A 70 -4.13 12.53 7.37
CA LEU A 70 -4.43 12.28 5.96
C LEU A 70 -5.85 12.71 5.59
N ALA A 71 -6.82 12.53 6.49
CA ALA A 71 -8.19 13.01 6.29
C ALA A 71 -8.27 14.53 6.10
N ASN A 72 -7.34 15.27 6.71
CA ASN A 72 -7.24 16.73 6.58
C ASN A 72 -6.22 17.19 5.52
N ASP A 73 -5.50 16.28 4.84
CA ASP A 73 -4.59 16.66 3.74
C ASP A 73 -5.42 16.98 2.48
N GLY A 74 -5.52 18.27 2.16
CA GLY A 74 -6.26 18.75 0.99
C GLY A 74 -5.73 18.25 -0.36
N ARG A 75 -4.50 17.70 -0.41
CA ARG A 75 -3.97 17.09 -1.63
C ARG A 75 -4.52 15.68 -1.86
N GLN A 76 -4.91 14.97 -0.79
CA GLN A 76 -5.35 13.58 -0.83
C GLN A 76 -4.42 12.70 -1.68
N ALA A 77 -3.10 12.91 -1.54
CA ALA A 77 -2.10 12.27 -2.39
C ALA A 77 -1.62 10.91 -1.86
N ALA A 78 -2.22 10.44 -0.76
CA ALA A 78 -1.82 9.24 -0.06
C ALA A 78 -3.03 8.41 0.36
N ALA A 79 -2.90 7.09 0.28
CA ALA A 79 -3.89 6.13 0.75
C ALA A 79 -3.25 5.12 1.71
N GLU A 80 -3.96 4.72 2.77
CA GLU A 80 -3.51 3.75 3.77
C GLU A 80 -4.37 2.48 3.76
N PHE A 81 -3.74 1.32 3.85
CA PHE A 81 -4.38 0.00 3.80
C PHE A 81 -3.83 -0.94 4.88
N ASP A 82 -4.68 -1.81 5.42
CA ASP A 82 -4.27 -2.86 6.35
C ASP A 82 -3.54 -3.98 5.59
N LEU A 83 -2.23 -4.09 5.78
CA LEU A 83 -1.38 -5.08 5.12
C LEU A 83 -1.17 -6.34 5.99
N ASP A 84 -1.63 -6.32 7.24
CA ASP A 84 -1.29 -7.29 8.26
C ASP A 84 -1.77 -8.71 7.92
N GLU A 85 -3.06 -8.83 7.56
CA GLU A 85 -3.67 -10.10 7.17
C GLU A 85 -3.08 -10.65 5.87
N LEU A 86 -2.82 -9.79 4.89
CA LEU A 86 -2.23 -10.18 3.62
C LEU A 86 -0.86 -10.82 3.83
N ILE A 87 -0.02 -10.18 4.64
CA ILE A 87 1.35 -10.63 4.90
C ILE A 87 1.37 -11.94 5.68
N LYS A 88 0.45 -12.13 6.64
CA LYS A 88 0.28 -13.39 7.38
C LYS A 88 -0.16 -14.55 6.48
N ASN A 89 -0.95 -14.28 5.45
CA ASN A 89 -1.46 -15.29 4.51
C ASN A 89 -0.53 -15.58 3.32
N LEU A 90 0.63 -14.93 3.24
CA LEU A 90 1.65 -15.15 2.21
C LEU A 90 2.65 -16.24 2.63
N ASP A 91 2.63 -17.37 1.94
CA ASP A 91 3.55 -18.48 2.19
C ASP A 91 5.03 -18.15 1.86
N LYS A 92 5.27 -17.29 0.88
CA LYS A 92 6.60 -16.95 0.33
C LYS A 92 6.67 -15.47 -0.08
N ASN A 93 7.88 -14.98 -0.34
CA ASN A 93 8.13 -13.61 -0.82
C ASN A 93 7.82 -13.49 -2.31
N ARG A 94 6.64 -13.96 -2.74
CA ARG A 94 6.22 -13.90 -4.13
C ARG A 94 5.99 -12.44 -4.52
N PRO A 95 6.23 -12.07 -5.80
CA PRO A 95 5.84 -10.75 -6.26
C PRO A 95 4.33 -10.56 -6.07
N LEU A 96 3.95 -9.31 -5.77
CA LEU A 96 2.55 -8.90 -5.71
C LEU A 96 2.26 -7.98 -6.89
N ARG A 97 1.01 -7.95 -7.31
CA ARG A 97 0.47 -6.92 -8.19
C ARG A 97 -0.56 -6.15 -7.41
N LEU A 98 -0.36 -4.85 -7.27
CA LEU A 98 -1.33 -3.95 -6.66
C LEU A 98 -2.16 -3.31 -7.76
N SER A 99 -3.42 -3.06 -7.50
CA SER A 99 -4.31 -2.29 -8.37
C SER A 99 -5.21 -1.44 -7.50
N LEU A 100 -5.30 -0.15 -7.81
CA LEU A 100 -6.05 0.82 -7.01
C LEU A 100 -7.07 1.51 -7.91
N SER A 101 -8.35 1.32 -7.59
CA SER A 101 -9.45 1.74 -8.45
C SER A 101 -9.40 3.25 -8.72
N GLY A 102 -9.40 3.64 -10.00
CA GLY A 102 -9.33 5.04 -10.43
C GLY A 102 -7.96 5.69 -10.31
N VAL A 103 -6.93 4.96 -9.87
CA VAL A 103 -5.59 5.51 -9.60
C VAL A 103 -4.53 4.83 -10.46
N PHE A 104 -4.31 3.53 -10.30
CA PHE A 104 -3.41 2.76 -11.16
C PHE A 104 -3.96 1.36 -11.43
N SER A 105 -3.76 0.88 -12.65
CA SER A 105 -4.27 -0.42 -13.10
C SER A 105 -3.44 -1.58 -12.55
N GLU A 106 -2.12 -1.46 -12.58
CA GLU A 106 -1.19 -2.48 -12.08
C GLU A 106 0.13 -1.84 -11.64
N LEU A 107 0.48 -2.05 -10.36
CA LEU A 107 1.76 -1.66 -9.77
C LEU A 107 2.48 -2.95 -9.30
N PRO A 108 3.52 -3.40 -10.03
CA PRO A 108 4.26 -4.60 -9.67
C PRO A 108 5.14 -4.37 -8.45
N VAL A 109 4.94 -5.17 -7.40
CA VAL A 109 5.74 -5.17 -6.17
C VAL A 109 6.76 -6.31 -6.22
N PRO A 110 8.06 -6.00 -6.25
CA PRO A 110 9.10 -7.03 -6.30
C PRO A 110 9.17 -7.94 -5.06
N PRO A 111 9.67 -9.18 -5.21
CA PRO A 111 9.89 -10.11 -4.11
C PRO A 111 10.67 -9.57 -2.91
N PHE A 112 11.66 -8.70 -3.16
CA PHE A 112 12.49 -8.15 -2.09
C PHE A 112 11.71 -7.16 -1.22
N VAL A 113 10.83 -6.35 -1.81
CA VAL A 113 9.93 -5.43 -1.08
C VAL A 113 8.98 -6.22 -0.18
N VAL A 114 8.40 -7.31 -0.71
CA VAL A 114 7.54 -8.22 0.08
C VAL A 114 8.31 -8.85 1.24
N LYS A 115 9.59 -9.21 1.03
CA LYS A 115 10.46 -9.72 2.10
C LYS A 115 10.69 -8.69 3.20
N GLU A 116 10.87 -7.42 2.85
CA GLU A 116 11.01 -6.34 3.84
C GLU A 116 9.73 -6.18 4.65
N TRP A 117 8.56 -6.12 4.01
CA TRP A 117 7.27 -6.02 4.69
C TRP A 117 7.04 -7.17 5.67
N ARG A 118 7.41 -8.40 5.28
CA ARG A 118 7.37 -9.58 6.16
C ARG A 118 8.34 -9.52 7.33
N SER A 119 9.42 -8.77 7.23
CA SER A 119 10.41 -8.63 8.30
C SER A 119 10.02 -7.57 9.32
N ILE A 120 9.03 -6.73 8.99
CA ILE A 120 8.44 -5.72 9.88
C ILE A 120 7.24 -6.30 10.65
N ASN A 121 6.48 -7.22 10.03
CA ASN A 121 5.30 -7.83 10.65
C ASN A 121 5.65 -8.80 11.78
#